data_AF-A0A8K0J3T2-F1
#
_entry.id   AF-A0A8K0J3T2-F1
#
_cell.length_a   1.000
_cell.length_b   1.000
_cell.length_c   1.000
_cell.angle_alpha   90.00
_cell.angle_beta   90.00
_cell.angle_gamma   90.00
#
_symmetry.space_group_name_H-M   'P 1'
#
loop_
_entity.id
_entity.type
_entity.pdbx_description
1 polymer ?
#
loop_
_entity_poly.entity_id
_entity_poly.type
_entity_poly.pdbx_seq_one_letter_code
_entity_poly.pdbx_strand_id
1 'polypeptide(L)'
;MSGIIVSIIRGSALLWTLLITALIGNVIATNINASSSAMAAVNFTMFVAALSWVVHLYGLASVFVTSLAAAIVLVPLDVLLTVFTFIDAIVLAAKLRAPNCGHYNPFSLPAGWIAYGSADTEKRCREIQASTAFMWFLFATSAAALFFTVKQARGGLGGSTRTGRPNMSQTAV
;
A
#
# COMPACT_ATOMS: atom_id res chain seq x y z
N MET A 1 -10.87 -16.03 -14.94
CA MET A 1 -10.13 -14.83 -15.40
C MET A 1 -9.80 -13.83 -14.29
N SER A 2 -10.56 -13.76 -13.18
CA SER A 2 -10.30 -12.80 -12.07
C SER A 2 -8.99 -13.04 -11.30
N GLY A 3 -8.51 -14.28 -11.16
CA GLY A 3 -7.35 -14.59 -10.30
C GLY A 3 -6.03 -14.01 -10.79
N ILE A 4 -5.74 -14.12 -12.09
CA ILE A 4 -4.49 -13.61 -12.70
C ILE A 4 -4.40 -12.09 -12.55
N ILE A 5 -5.51 -11.38 -12.77
CA ILE A 5 -5.59 -9.92 -12.63
C ILE A 5 -5.30 -9.51 -11.18
N VAL A 6 -5.91 -10.19 -10.21
CA VAL A 6 -5.66 -9.92 -8.78
C VAL A 6 -4.20 -10.20 -8.40
N SER A 7 -3.61 -11.29 -8.90
CA SER A 7 -2.20 -11.59 -8.66
C SER A 7 -1.26 -10.52 -9.24
N ILE A 8 -1.53 -10.00 -10.44
CA ILE A 8 -0.74 -8.91 -11.05
C ILE A 8 -0.88 -7.61 -10.24
N ILE A 9 -2.09 -7.27 -9.81
CA ILE A 9 -2.33 -6.07 -8.98
C ILE A 9 -1.60 -6.19 -7.64
N ARG A 10 -1.72 -7.33 -6.95
CA ARG A 10 -1.01 -7.59 -5.69
C ARG A 10 0.51 -7.60 -5.90
N GLY A 11 1.00 -8.20 -6.98
CA GLY A 11 2.42 -8.25 -7.32
C GLY A 11 3.01 -6.87 -7.61
N SER A 12 2.31 -6.04 -8.39
CA SER A 12 2.73 -4.64 -8.61
C SER A 12 2.69 -3.83 -7.32
N ALA A 13 1.69 -4.03 -6.46
CA ALA A 13 1.62 -3.38 -5.14
C ALA A 13 2.78 -3.79 -4.21
N LEU A 14 3.20 -5.06 -4.24
CA LEU A 14 4.40 -5.52 -3.53
C LEU A 14 5.68 -4.87 -4.06
N LEU A 15 5.79 -4.68 -5.37
CA LEU A 15 6.92 -3.95 -5.96
C LEU A 15 6.98 -2.49 -5.46
N TRP A 16 5.85 -1.77 -5.49
CA TRP A 16 5.80 -0.40 -4.95
C TRP A 16 6.12 -0.36 -3.46
N THR A 17 5.58 -1.31 -2.70
CA THR A 17 5.87 -1.48 -1.27
C THR A 17 7.36 -1.69 -1.02
N LEU A 18 8.03 -2.54 -1.80
CA LEU A 18 9.47 -2.79 -1.68
C LEU A 18 10.27 -1.51 -1.92
N LEU A 19 9.97 -0.79 -3.00
CA LEU A 19 10.66 0.46 -3.33
C LEU A 19 10.47 1.50 -2.21
N ILE A 20 9.24 1.72 -1.75
CA ILE A 20 8.97 2.64 -0.63
C ILE A 20 9.75 2.24 0.61
N THR A 21 9.71 0.96 0.99
CA THR A 21 10.42 0.44 2.17
C THR A 21 11.92 0.69 2.07
N ALA A 22 12.52 0.45 0.91
CA ALA A 22 13.96 0.65 0.68
C ALA A 22 14.36 2.13 0.75
N LEU A 23 13.63 3.02 0.07
CA LEU A 23 13.93 4.45 0.04
C LEU A 23 13.71 5.09 1.42
N ILE A 24 12.57 4.82 2.05
CA ILE A 24 12.24 5.38 3.38
C ILE A 24 13.16 4.81 4.45
N GLY A 25 13.54 3.52 4.34
CA GLY A 25 14.57 2.92 5.20
C GLY A 25 15.91 3.64 5.09
N ASN A 26 16.32 4.02 3.89
CA ASN A 26 17.56 4.80 3.69
C ASN A 26 17.46 6.22 4.27
N VAL A 27 16.29 6.87 4.16
CA VAL A 27 16.03 8.19 4.77
C VAL A 27 16.14 8.12 6.30
N ILE A 28 15.66 7.03 6.92
CA ILE A 28 15.78 6.80 8.37
C ILE A 28 17.25 6.55 8.76
N ALA A 29 17.97 5.73 7.99
CA ALA A 29 19.37 5.40 8.27
C ALA A 29 20.33 6.59 8.16
N THR A 30 20.03 7.53 7.25
CA THR A 30 20.85 8.74 7.00
C THR A 30 20.38 9.97 7.76
N ASN A 31 19.50 9.78 8.75
CA ASN A 31 18.92 10.86 9.53
C ASN A 31 19.90 11.44 10.56
N ILE A 32 20.13 12.74 10.50
CA ILE A 32 20.93 13.52 11.44
C ILE A 32 20.05 14.65 11.98
N ASN A 33 19.44 14.44 13.15
CA ASN A 33 18.63 15.44 13.88
C ASN A 33 17.54 16.11 13.02
N ALA A 34 16.85 15.38 12.14
CA ALA A 34 15.70 15.92 11.43
C ALA A 34 14.59 16.37 12.40
N SER A 35 13.81 17.36 11.98
CA SER A 35 12.67 17.86 12.75
C SER A 35 11.72 16.73 13.17
N SER A 36 11.20 16.80 14.41
CA SER A 36 10.23 15.84 14.93
C SER A 36 9.01 15.69 14.01
N SER A 37 8.57 16.79 13.39
CA SER A 37 7.44 16.78 12.46
C SER A 37 7.75 16.06 11.14
N ALA A 38 9.00 16.10 10.68
CA ALA A 38 9.45 15.36 9.50
C ALA A 38 9.55 13.86 9.82
N MET A 39 10.11 13.51 10.97
CA MET A 39 10.24 12.12 11.41
C MET A 39 8.91 11.45 11.69
N ALA A 40 7.91 12.19 12.20
CA ALA A 40 6.56 11.66 12.36
C ALA A 40 5.96 11.20 11.03
N ALA A 41 6.15 11.97 9.95
CA ALA A 41 5.69 11.59 8.61
C ALA A 41 6.44 10.34 8.11
N VAL A 42 7.77 10.34 8.16
CA VAL A 42 8.61 9.21 7.74
C VAL A 42 8.28 7.91 8.50
N ASN A 43 8.04 8.00 9.81
CA ASN A 43 7.65 6.85 10.63
C ASN A 43 6.26 6.33 10.28
N PHE A 44 5.31 7.23 10.01
CA PHE A 44 3.97 6.84 9.53
C PHE A 44 4.06 6.13 8.18
N THR A 45 4.88 6.64 7.25
CA THR A 45 5.14 6.01 5.96
C THR A 45 5.71 4.59 6.11
N MET A 46 6.66 4.39 7.04
CA MET A 46 7.20 3.05 7.32
C MET A 46 6.14 2.11 7.90
N PHE A 47 5.26 2.60 8.78
CA PHE A 47 4.12 1.83 9.28
C PHE A 47 3.17 1.41 8.16
N VAL A 48 2.83 2.32 7.24
CA VAL A 48 1.98 2.02 6.08
C VAL A 48 2.63 1.00 5.16
N ALA A 49 3.94 1.11 4.92
CA ALA A 49 4.70 0.13 4.13
C ALA A 49 4.74 -1.27 4.80
N ALA A 50 4.90 -1.34 6.12
CA ALA A 50 4.83 -2.61 6.84
C ALA A 50 3.43 -3.23 6.76
N LEU A 51 2.37 -2.43 6.87
CA LEU A 51 1.00 -2.89 6.71
C LEU A 51 0.73 -3.37 5.28
N SER A 52 1.22 -2.67 4.26
CA SER A 52 1.03 -3.05 2.87
C SER A 52 1.69 -4.39 2.54
N TRP A 53 2.85 -4.68 3.12
CA TRP A 53 3.45 -6.02 3.06
C TRP A 53 2.49 -7.10 3.56
N VAL A 54 1.96 -6.93 4.78
CA VAL A 54 1.05 -7.91 5.39
C VAL A 54 -0.19 -8.12 4.54
N VAL A 55 -0.85 -7.03 4.14
CA VAL A 55 -2.13 -7.09 3.41
C VAL A 55 -1.95 -7.65 1.98
N HIS A 56 -0.90 -7.26 1.27
CA HIS A 56 -0.67 -7.77 -0.09
C HIS A 56 -0.14 -9.20 -0.10
N LEU A 57 0.72 -9.61 0.83
CA LEU A 57 1.15 -11.00 0.94
C LEU A 57 -0.01 -11.91 1.37
N TYR A 58 -0.81 -11.50 2.35
CA TYR A 58 -2.00 -12.24 2.75
C TYR A 58 -3.02 -12.35 1.60
N GLY A 59 -3.28 -11.24 0.91
CA GLY A 59 -4.17 -11.21 -0.25
C GLY A 59 -3.64 -11.96 -1.48
N LEU A 60 -2.33 -12.18 -1.58
CA LEU A 60 -1.74 -13.04 -2.61
C LEU A 60 -1.84 -14.51 -2.22
N ALA A 61 -1.57 -14.84 -0.95
CA ALA A 61 -1.70 -16.20 -0.42
C ALA A 61 -3.15 -16.73 -0.53
N SER A 62 -4.15 -15.86 -0.35
CA SER A 62 -5.56 -16.22 -0.50
C SER A 62 -5.96 -16.60 -1.93
N VAL A 63 -5.17 -16.23 -2.95
CA VAL A 63 -5.38 -16.70 -4.34
C VAL A 63 -5.04 -18.18 -4.49
N PHE A 64 -4.03 -18.65 -3.75
CA PHE A 64 -3.57 -20.05 -3.80
C PHE A 64 -4.28 -20.93 -2.77
N VAL A 65 -4.70 -20.36 -1.65
CA VAL A 65 -5.33 -21.08 -0.54
C VAL A 65 -6.73 -20.54 -0.29
N THR A 66 -7.74 -21.31 -0.71
CA THR A 66 -9.16 -20.92 -0.61
C THR A 66 -9.66 -20.75 0.83
N SER A 67 -9.05 -21.42 1.82
CA SER A 67 -9.40 -21.21 3.24
C SER A 67 -9.02 -19.83 3.79
N LEU A 68 -8.06 -19.15 3.15
CA LEU A 68 -7.65 -17.78 3.47
C LEU A 68 -8.49 -16.72 2.73
N ALA A 69 -9.36 -17.13 1.79
CA ALA A 69 -10.19 -16.23 1.00
C ALA A 69 -11.42 -15.69 1.75
N ALA A 70 -11.35 -15.62 3.08
CA ALA A 70 -12.45 -15.13 3.91
C ALA A 70 -12.66 -13.62 3.70
N ALA A 71 -13.76 -13.26 3.03
CA ALA A 71 -14.09 -11.87 2.72
C ALA A 71 -14.18 -10.98 3.97
N ILE A 72 -14.59 -11.55 5.11
CA ILE A 72 -14.66 -10.85 6.41
C ILE A 72 -13.29 -10.37 6.90
N VAL A 73 -12.20 -10.98 6.44
CA VAL A 73 -10.83 -10.57 6.76
C VAL A 73 -10.25 -9.69 5.65
N LEU A 74 -10.36 -10.13 4.39
CA LEU A 74 -9.72 -9.43 3.26
C LEU A 74 -10.29 -8.04 3.01
N VAL A 75 -11.61 -7.85 3.10
CA VAL A 75 -12.25 -6.55 2.85
C VAL A 75 -11.78 -5.49 3.85
N PRO A 76 -11.89 -5.67 5.18
CA PRO A 76 -11.43 -4.63 6.12
C PRO A 76 -9.93 -4.38 6.03
N LEU A 77 -9.10 -5.41 5.78
CA LEU A 77 -7.66 -5.23 5.56
C LEU A 77 -7.36 -4.34 4.33
N ASP A 78 -8.03 -4.62 3.21
CA ASP A 78 -7.85 -3.81 1.99
C ASP A 78 -8.40 -2.39 2.14
N VAL A 79 -9.53 -2.20 2.85
CA VAL A 79 -10.08 -0.87 3.15
C VAL A 79 -9.10 -0.08 4.01
N LEU A 80 -8.63 -0.67 5.11
CA LEU A 80 -7.71 -0.02 6.04
C LEU A 80 -6.42 0.38 5.33
N LEU A 81 -5.87 -0.51 4.50
CA LEU A 81 -4.67 -0.23 3.72
C LEU A 81 -4.91 0.92 2.72
N THR A 82 -6.02 0.89 2.00
CA THR A 82 -6.34 1.92 1.00
C THR A 82 -6.49 3.30 1.65
N VAL A 83 -7.13 3.37 2.83
CA VAL A 83 -7.29 4.62 3.58
C VAL A 83 -5.94 5.13 4.08
N PHE A 84 -5.12 4.27 4.68
CA PHE A 84 -3.82 4.71 5.21
C PHE A 84 -2.83 5.11 4.12
N THR A 85 -2.76 4.37 3.02
CA THR A 85 -1.92 4.74 1.86
C THR A 85 -2.35 6.07 1.25
N PHE A 86 -3.66 6.35 1.19
CA PHE A 86 -4.17 7.64 0.73
C PHE A 86 -3.76 8.80 1.65
N ILE A 87 -3.92 8.62 2.97
CA ILE A 87 -3.53 9.64 3.96
C ILE A 87 -2.03 9.91 3.87
N ASP A 88 -1.22 8.86 3.80
CA ASP A 88 0.24 8.97 3.73
C ASP A 88 0.70 9.68 2.45
N ALA A 89 0.12 9.34 1.29
CA ALA A 89 0.41 10.00 0.02
C ALA A 89 0.14 11.52 0.09
N ILE A 90 -0.95 11.94 0.74
CA ILE A 90 -1.28 13.36 0.95
C ILE A 90 -0.27 14.01 1.90
N VAL A 91 0.05 13.36 3.01
CA VAL A 91 0.99 13.90 4.02
C VAL A 91 2.38 14.09 3.42
N LEU A 92 2.91 13.10 2.68
CA LEU A 92 4.20 13.25 1.99
C LEU A 92 4.17 14.40 0.98
N ALA A 93 3.12 14.49 0.15
CA ALA A 93 3.01 15.56 -0.84
C ALA A 93 2.99 16.95 -0.18
N ALA A 94 2.20 17.11 0.90
CA ALA A 94 2.09 18.36 1.63
C ALA A 94 3.40 18.76 2.36
N LYS A 95 4.12 17.77 2.90
CA LYS A 95 5.40 17.98 3.60
C LYS A 95 6.55 18.25 2.64
N LEU A 96 6.57 17.59 1.49
CA LEU A 96 7.62 17.74 0.51
C LEU A 96 7.51 19.07 -0.24
N ARG A 97 6.29 19.50 -0.60
CA ARG A 97 6.02 20.73 -1.39
C ARG A 97 6.62 20.75 -2.80
N ALA A 98 7.02 19.58 -3.32
CA ALA A 98 7.57 19.36 -4.66
C ALA A 98 8.61 20.40 -5.17
N PRO A 99 9.68 20.71 -4.40
CA PRO A 99 10.72 21.61 -4.86
C PRO A 99 11.66 20.92 -5.85
N ASN A 100 12.39 21.73 -6.61
CA ASN A 100 13.50 21.24 -7.42
C ASN A 100 14.67 20.86 -6.50
N CYS A 101 14.89 19.57 -6.26
CA CYS A 101 15.92 19.09 -5.32
C CYS A 101 17.36 19.50 -5.70
N GLY A 102 17.64 19.81 -6.97
CA GLY A 102 18.96 20.31 -7.42
C GLY A 102 19.16 21.82 -7.28
N HIS A 103 18.09 22.60 -7.11
CA HIS A 103 18.13 24.05 -6.89
C HIS A 103 16.96 24.46 -6.01
N TYR A 104 17.02 24.12 -4.72
CA TYR A 104 16.01 24.51 -3.76
C TYR A 104 16.42 25.83 -3.09
N ASN A 105 15.46 26.75 -2.88
CA ASN A 105 15.71 27.99 -2.17
C ASN A 105 15.44 27.78 -0.66
N PRO A 106 16.47 27.78 0.21
CA PRO A 106 16.31 27.52 1.63
C PRO A 106 15.43 28.56 2.35
N PHE A 107 15.32 29.80 1.82
CA PHE A 107 14.46 30.84 2.41
C PHE A 107 12.97 30.64 2.11
N SER A 108 12.64 29.83 1.10
CA SER A 108 11.25 29.52 0.73
C SER A 108 10.68 28.32 1.48
N LEU A 109 11.54 27.59 2.21
CA LEU A 109 11.21 26.35 2.88
C LEU A 109 11.13 26.55 4.40
N PRO A 110 10.17 25.92 5.08
CA PRO A 110 10.07 26.03 6.53
C PRO A 110 11.27 25.36 7.20
N ALA A 111 11.67 25.86 8.37
CA ALA A 111 12.82 25.35 9.13
C ALA A 111 12.73 23.84 9.45
N GLY A 112 11.52 23.27 9.48
CA GLY A 112 11.26 21.84 9.69
C GLY A 112 10.97 21.03 8.41
N TRP A 113 11.48 21.45 7.25
CA TRP A 113 11.22 20.76 5.98
C TRP A 113 11.75 19.32 5.98
N ILE A 114 11.01 18.42 5.31
CA ILE A 114 11.18 16.97 5.42
C ILE A 114 12.51 16.43 4.87
N ALA A 115 13.12 17.16 3.93
CA ALA A 115 14.40 16.77 3.34
C ALA A 115 15.62 17.24 4.15
N TYR A 116 15.45 18.12 5.15
CA TYR A 116 16.53 18.48 6.06
C TYR A 116 16.85 17.35 7.06
N GLY A 117 18.08 17.34 7.56
CA GLY A 117 18.57 16.35 8.51
C GLY A 117 19.30 15.17 7.86
N SER A 118 20.10 15.42 6.84
CA SER A 118 21.05 14.46 6.26
C SER A 118 22.31 15.19 5.81
N ALA A 119 23.43 14.46 5.70
CA ALA A 119 24.67 14.99 5.13
C ALA A 119 24.46 15.46 3.68
N ASP A 120 23.62 14.74 2.92
CA ASP A 120 23.24 15.07 1.55
C ASP A 120 21.74 15.36 1.44
N THR A 121 21.37 16.64 1.58
CA THR A 121 19.97 17.10 1.51
C THR A 121 19.36 16.86 0.12
N GLU A 122 20.15 16.99 -0.94
CA GLU A 122 19.68 16.73 -2.31
C GLU A 122 19.27 15.26 -2.49
N LYS A 123 20.10 14.32 -2.04
CA LYS A 123 19.82 12.88 -2.11
C LYS A 123 18.54 12.54 -1.37
N ARG A 124 18.43 12.99 -0.11
CA ARG A 124 17.23 12.78 0.72
C ARG A 124 15.97 13.38 0.09
N CYS A 125 16.07 14.57 -0.52
CA CYS A 125 14.95 15.18 -1.24
C CYS A 125 14.48 14.32 -2.42
N ARG A 126 15.41 13.83 -3.25
CA ARG A 126 15.08 12.96 -4.40
C ARG A 126 14.47 11.63 -3.95
N GLU A 127 14.95 11.06 -2.85
CA GLU A 127 14.39 9.84 -2.27
C GLU A 127 12.95 10.05 -1.81
N ILE A 128 12.67 11.12 -1.04
CA ILE A 128 11.32 11.42 -0.58
C ILE A 128 10.38 11.77 -1.74
N GLN A 129 10.87 12.44 -2.77
CA GLN A 129 10.12 12.73 -3.99
C GLN A 129 9.71 11.45 -4.73
N ALA A 130 10.66 10.53 -4.92
CA ALA A 130 10.40 9.23 -5.52
C ALA A 130 9.41 8.41 -4.65
N SER A 131 9.61 8.38 -3.33
CA SER A 131 8.69 7.71 -2.40
C SER A 131 7.28 8.29 -2.46
N THR A 132 7.12 9.60 -2.63
CA THR A 132 5.80 10.24 -2.78
C THR A 132 5.08 9.72 -4.04
N ALA A 133 5.79 9.63 -5.16
CA ALA A 133 5.21 9.10 -6.41
C ALA A 133 4.85 7.61 -6.27
N PHE A 134 5.74 6.81 -5.68
CA PHE A 134 5.47 5.39 -5.44
C PHE A 134 4.30 5.18 -4.48
N MET A 135 4.10 6.06 -3.49
CA MET A 135 2.96 5.98 -2.59
C MET A 135 1.63 6.19 -3.33
N TRP A 136 1.59 7.10 -4.30
CA TRP A 136 0.41 7.27 -5.16
C TRP A 136 0.14 6.04 -6.03
N PHE A 137 1.18 5.39 -6.55
CA PHE A 137 1.01 4.12 -7.27
C PHE A 137 0.53 2.99 -6.36
N LEU A 138 1.05 2.91 -5.13
CA LEU A 138 0.60 1.95 -4.13
C LEU A 138 -0.86 2.19 -3.72
N PHE A 139 -1.29 3.45 -3.60
CA PHE A 139 -2.69 3.80 -3.40
C PHE A 139 -3.56 3.33 -4.58
N ALA A 140 -3.14 3.60 -5.82
CA ALA A 140 -3.91 3.18 -7.00
C ALA A 140 -4.05 1.66 -7.09
N THR A 141 -2.98 0.90 -6.82
CA THR A 141 -3.02 -0.56 -6.84
C THR A 141 -3.80 -1.15 -5.67
N SER A 142 -3.71 -0.57 -4.47
CA SER A 142 -4.51 -1.00 -3.30
C SER A 142 -5.99 -0.69 -3.47
N ALA A 143 -6.35 0.46 -4.05
CA ALA A 143 -7.74 0.77 -4.41
C ALA A 143 -8.29 -0.19 -5.47
N ALA A 144 -7.49 -0.53 -6.48
CA ALA A 144 -7.86 -1.54 -7.46
C ALA A 144 -8.04 -2.92 -6.80
N ALA A 145 -7.12 -3.32 -5.91
CA ALA A 145 -7.23 -4.57 -5.15
C ALA A 145 -8.52 -4.62 -4.33
N LEU A 146 -8.82 -3.56 -3.57
CA LEU A 146 -10.05 -3.42 -2.79
C LEU A 146 -11.30 -3.58 -3.68
N PHE A 147 -11.33 -2.93 -4.84
CA PHE A 147 -12.45 -3.03 -5.77
C PHE A 147 -12.71 -4.48 -6.20
N PHE A 148 -11.66 -5.24 -6.53
CA PHE A 148 -11.79 -6.65 -6.88
C PHE A 148 -12.19 -7.51 -5.67
N THR A 149 -11.62 -7.25 -4.49
CA THR A 149 -12.00 -7.95 -3.24
C THR A 149 -13.48 -7.74 -2.91
N VAL A 150 -13.99 -6.50 -3.03
CA VAL A 150 -15.41 -6.19 -2.80
C VAL A 150 -16.30 -6.83 -3.86
N LYS A 151 -15.91 -6.79 -5.15
CA LYS A 151 -16.66 -7.48 -6.20
C LYS A 151 -16.74 -8.98 -5.97
N GLN A 152 -15.64 -9.60 -5.54
CA GLN A 152 -15.61 -11.03 -5.23
C GLN A 152 -16.48 -11.36 -4.01
N ALA A 153 -16.40 -10.54 -2.95
CA ALA A 153 -17.24 -10.68 -1.77
C ALA A 153 -18.74 -10.58 -2.11
N ARG A 154 -19.13 -9.63 -2.98
CA ARG A 154 -20.53 -9.46 -3.43
C ARG A 154 -20.99 -10.59 -4.36
N GLY A 155 -20.12 -11.11 -5.21
CA GLY A 155 -20.41 -12.26 -6.08
C GLY A 155 -20.60 -13.57 -5.29
N GLY A 156 -19.87 -13.74 -4.19
CA GLY A 156 -20.05 -14.88 -3.27
C GLY A 156 -21.29 -14.77 -2.38
N LEU A 157 -21.83 -13.56 -2.17
CA LEU A 157 -23.03 -13.33 -1.36
C LEU A 157 -24.34 -13.47 -2.16
N GLY A 158 -24.30 -13.40 -3.50
CA GLY A 158 -25.47 -13.52 -4.39
C GLY A 158 -25.44 -14.71 -5.35
N GLY A 159 -24.34 -15.46 -5.39
CA GLY A 159 -24.19 -16.65 -6.22
C GLY A 159 -24.36 -17.90 -5.38
N SER A 160 -25.59 -18.42 -5.36
CA SER A 160 -25.93 -19.84 -5.16
C SER A 160 -24.73 -20.67 -4.71
N THR A 161 -24.57 -20.81 -3.38
CA THR A 161 -24.05 -22.05 -2.82
C THR A 161 -24.86 -23.12 -3.52
N ARG A 162 -24.24 -23.73 -4.53
CA ARG A 162 -24.65 -25.00 -5.10
C ARG A 162 -24.78 -25.92 -3.91
N THR A 163 -26.00 -25.97 -3.39
CA THR A 163 -26.58 -27.11 -2.73
C THR A 163 -26.01 -28.30 -3.47
N GLY A 164 -25.21 -29.09 -2.76
CA GLY A 164 -24.92 -30.44 -3.18
C GLY A 164 -26.26 -31.04 -3.52
N ARG A 165 -26.53 -31.19 -4.81
CA ARG A 165 -27.61 -32.03 -5.31
C ARG A 165 -27.01 -33.42 -5.15
N PRO A 166 -27.42 -34.21 -4.13
CA PRO A 166 -26.96 -35.58 -4.07
C PRO A 166 -27.52 -36.23 -5.33
N ASN A 167 -26.66 -36.82 -6.15
CA ASN A 167 -27.11 -37.75 -7.17
C ASN A 167 -27.51 -39.04 -6.45
N MET A 168 -28.62 -39.01 -5.71
CA MET A 168 -29.26 -40.18 -5.15
C MET A 168 -30.45 -40.52 -6.05
N SER A 169 -30.16 -41.21 -7.16
CA SER A 169 -31.14 -42.15 -7.71
C SER A 169 -31.19 -43.34 -6.74
N GLN A 170 -31.93 -43.19 -5.65
CA GLN A 170 -32.39 -44.35 -4.90
C GLN A 170 -33.32 -45.14 -5.82
N THR A 171 -32.95 -46.38 -6.08
CA THR A 171 -33.80 -47.41 -6.63
C THR A 171 -35.06 -47.52 -5.78
N ALA A 172 -36.23 -47.29 -6.36
CA ALA A 172 -37.51 -47.59 -5.74
C ALA A 172 -38.46 -48.18 -6.79
N VAL A 173 -38.72 -49.49 -6.58
CA VAL A 173 -39.78 -50.37 -7.11
C VAL A 173 -39.67 -50.79 -8.56
#